data_AF-A0A7W0V4Z6-F1
#
_entry.id   AF-A0A7W0V4Z6-F1
#
_cell.length_a   1.000
_cell.length_b   1.000
_cell.length_c   1.000
_cell.angle_alpha   90.00
_cell.angle_beta   90.00
_cell.angle_gamma   90.00
#
_symmetry.space_group_name_H-M   'P 1'
#
loop_
_entity.id
_entity.type
_entity.pdbx_description
1 polymer ?
#
loop_
_entity_poly.entity_id
_entity_poly.type
_entity_poly.pdbx_seq_one_letter_code
_entity_poly.pdbx_strand_id
1 'polypeptide(L)' 'MDVFFELFDLASGNVIDDFSTEEDALEALRAAQRDHGTEAIKDVALLRFDSGHPTLVAMEHDLVERVTESSHGERIRVG' A
#
# COMPACT_ATOMS: atom_id res chain seq x y z
N MET A 1 18.17 9.91 7.32
CA MET A 1 17.29 8.87 7.86
C MET A 1 16.51 8.40 6.66
N ASP A 2 16.82 7.21 6.16
CA ASP A 2 16.15 6.63 5.00
C ASP A 2 14.86 5.98 5.51
N VAL A 3 13.74 6.62 5.17
CA VAL A 3 12.41 6.05 5.39
C VAL A 3 11.88 5.70 4.02
N PHE A 4 11.55 4.43 3.83
CA PHE A 4 10.95 3.93 2.60
C PHE A 4 9.86 2.92 2.93
N PHE A 5 9.06 2.59 1.95
CA PHE A 5 7.92 1.70 2.07
C PHE A 5 8.08 0.56 1.07
N GLU A 6 7.80 -0.67 1.49
CA GLU A 6 7.86 -1.83 0.61
C GLU A 6 6.51 -2.51 0.54
N LEU A 7 6.13 -2.92 -0.67
CA LEU A 7 5.02 -3.83 -0.90
C LEU A 7 5.54 -5.25 -0.91
N PHE A 8 4.96 -6.08 -0.06
CA PHE A 8 5.35 -7.47 0.10
C PHE A 8 4.20 -8.39 -0.25
N ASP A 9 4.42 -9.32 -1.17
CA ASP A 9 3.48 -10.37 -1.53
C ASP A 9 3.57 -11.49 -0.51
N LEU A 10 2.52 -11.65 0.30
CA LEU A 10 2.41 -12.68 1.33
C LEU A 10 2.22 -14.07 0.73
N ALA A 11 1.63 -14.16 -0.46
CA ALA A 11 1.38 -15.44 -1.13
C ALA A 11 2.68 -16.12 -1.61
N SER A 12 3.58 -15.34 -2.22
CA SER A 12 4.86 -15.82 -2.77
C SER A 12 6.04 -15.58 -1.84
N GLY A 13 5.90 -14.70 -0.86
CA GLY A 13 6.98 -14.28 0.04
C GLY A 13 8.01 -13.36 -0.63
N ASN A 14 7.60 -12.58 -1.63
CA ASN A 14 8.48 -11.73 -2.41
C ASN A 14 8.18 -10.26 -2.19
N VAL A 15 9.22 -9.42 -2.28
CA VAL A 15 9.02 -7.98 -2.45
C VAL A 15 8.49 -7.72 -3.86
N ILE A 16 7.42 -6.95 -3.94
CA ILE A 16 6.81 -6.52 -5.20
C ILE A 16 7.56 -5.29 -5.70
N ASP A 17 7.64 -4.26 -4.85
CA ASP A 17 8.21 -2.96 -5.20
C ASP A 17 8.51 -2.13 -3.93
N ASP A 18 9.31 -1.06 -4.09
CA ASP A 18 9.70 -0.15 -3.02
C ASP A 18 9.41 1.32 -3.39
N PHE A 19 9.03 2.10 -2.38
CA PHE A 19 8.51 3.45 -2.55
C PHE A 19 9.12 4.41 -1.54
N SER A 20 9.32 5.65 -1.97
CA SER A 20 9.81 6.71 -1.09
C SER A 20 8.73 7.24 -0.13
N THR A 21 7.44 7.01 -0.42
CA THR A 21 6.32 7.50 0.39
C THR A 21 5.20 6.47 0.55
N GLU A 22 4.40 6.59 1.61
CA GLU A 22 3.21 5.75 1.80
C GLU A 22 2.19 5.99 0.68
N GLU A 23 2.07 7.23 0.22
CA GLU A 23 1.09 7.62 -0.81
C GLU A 23 1.39 6.98 -2.17
N ASP A 24 2.66 6.93 -2.58
CA ASP A 24 3.08 6.22 -3.80
C ASP A 24 2.73 4.72 -3.72
N ALA A 25 3.03 4.07 -2.59
CA ALA A 25 2.71 2.66 -2.39
C ALA A 25 1.20 2.41 -2.44
N LEU A 26 0.40 3.29 -1.82
CA LEU A 26 -1.05 3.21 -1.88
C LEU A 26 -1.59 3.48 -3.29
N GLU A 27 -0.99 4.42 -4.05
CA GLU A 27 -1.38 4.68 -5.43
C GLU A 27 -1.11 3.47 -6.34
N ALA A 28 0.04 2.81 -6.17
CA ALA A 28 0.36 1.57 -6.86
C ALA A 28 -0.66 0.46 -6.55
N LEU A 29 -1.03 0.29 -5.27
CA LEU A 29 -2.08 -0.65 -4.86
C LEU A 29 -3.44 -0.30 -5.45
N ARG A 30 -3.81 0.98 -5.54
CA ARG A 30 -5.04 1.43 -6.21
C ARG A 30 -4.99 1.11 -7.71
N ALA A 31 -3.85 1.32 -8.36
CA ALA A 31 -3.67 0.96 -9.77
C ALA A 31 -3.85 -0.54 -9.98
N ALA A 32 -3.21 -1.37 -9.15
CA ALA A 32 -3.36 -2.83 -9.17
C ALA A 32 -4.81 -3.27 -8.91
N GLN A 33 -5.48 -2.65 -7.94
CA GLN A 33 -6.89 -2.91 -7.66
C GLN A 33 -7.80 -2.54 -8.83
N ARG A 34 -7.52 -1.44 -9.54
CA ARG A 34 -8.29 -1.03 -10.72
C ARG A 34 -8.08 -1.96 -11.92
N ASP A 35 -6.85 -2.45 -12.13
CA ASP A 35 -6.50 -3.25 -13.30
C ASP A 35 -6.88 -4.73 -13.12
N HIS A 36 -6.66 -5.27 -11.92
CA HIS A 36 -6.78 -6.70 -11.62
C HIS A 36 -7.84 -7.02 -10.56
N GLY A 37 -8.50 -6.00 -9.99
CA GLY A 37 -9.48 -6.17 -8.92
C GLY A 37 -8.85 -6.28 -7.53
N THR A 38 -9.69 -6.32 -6.50
CA THR A 38 -9.27 -6.43 -5.10
C THR A 38 -8.46 -7.70 -4.80
N GLU A 39 -8.60 -8.75 -5.61
CA GLU A 39 -7.84 -9.98 -5.43
C GLU A 39 -6.33 -9.79 -5.60
N ALA A 40 -5.89 -8.80 -6.35
CA ALA A 40 -4.47 -8.52 -6.55
C ALA A 40 -3.78 -7.89 -5.32
N ILE A 41 -4.56 -7.38 -4.37
CA ILE A 41 -4.05 -6.69 -3.18
C ILE A 41 -4.42 -7.40 -1.87
N LYS A 42 -5.19 -8.50 -1.94
CA LYS A 42 -5.71 -9.20 -0.75
C LYS A 42 -4.61 -9.95 0.02
N ASP A 43 -3.54 -10.34 -0.66
CA ASP A 43 -2.40 -11.06 -0.11
C ASP A 43 -1.15 -10.16 -0.05
N VAL A 44 -1.33 -8.84 0.04
CA VAL A 44 -0.23 -7.87 0.08
C VAL A 44 -0.11 -7.26 1.48
N ALA A 45 1.13 -6.99 1.89
CA ALA A 45 1.47 -6.21 3.07
C ALA A 45 2.25 -4.95 2.68
N LEU A 46 1.96 -3.86 3.38
CA LEU A 46 2.70 -2.61 3.30
C LEU A 46 3.60 -2.49 4.54
N LEU A 47 4.89 -2.42 4.30
CA LEU A 47 5.91 -2.26 5.34
C LEU A 47 6.49 -0.86 5.25
N ARG A 48 6.74 -0.22 6.38
CA ARG A 48 7.53 1.00 6.50
C ARG A 48 8.87 0.64 7.11
N PHE A 49 9.95 0.97 6.43
CA PHE A 49 11.30 0.83 6.95
C PHE A 49 11.77 2.17 7.49
N ASP A 50 12.19 2.17 8.74
CA ASP A 50 12.85 3.32 9.35
C ASP A 50 14.24 2.88 9.81
N SER A 51 15.29 3.43 9.19
CA SER A 51 16.68 3.10 9.57
C SER A 51 16.98 1.60 9.54
N GLY A 52 16.38 0.86 8.60
CA GLY A 52 16.52 -0.60 8.46
C GLY A 52 15.59 -1.43 9.36
N HIS A 53 14.72 -0.81 10.15
CA HIS A 53 13.74 -1.50 10.96
C HIS A 53 12.36 -1.54 10.28
N PRO A 54 11.86 -2.74 9.91
CA PRO A 54 10.52 -2.86 9.34
C PRO A 54 9.45 -2.66 10.41
N THR A 55 8.44 -1.88 10.06
CA THR A 55 7.19 -1.71 10.80
C THR A 55 6.05 -2.04 9.87
N LEU A 56 5.16 -2.95 10.27
CA LEU A 56 3.96 -3.25 9.51
C LEU A 56 3.01 -2.05 9.55
N VAL A 57 2.68 -1.51 8.36
CA VAL A 57 1.71 -0.41 8.23
C VAL A 57 0.31 -0.98 8.12
N ALA A 58 0.10 -1.91 7.20
CA ALA A 58 -1.17 -2.57 6.93
C ALA A 58 -0.94 -3.88 6.15
N MET A 59 -1.88 -4.82 6.23
CA MET A 59 -1.84 -6.07 5.45
C MET A 59 -3.25 -6.59 5.19
N GLU A 60 -3.39 -7.43 4.17
CA GLU A 60 -4.62 -8.15 3.85
C GLU A 60 -5.85 -7.21 3.81
N HIS A 61 -6.85 -7.49 4.64
CA HIS A 61 -8.10 -6.73 4.70
C HIS A 61 -7.87 -5.27 5.11
N ASP A 62 -6.97 -5.02 6.07
CA ASP A 62 -6.67 -3.67 6.55
C ASP A 62 -6.05 -2.81 5.43
N LEU A 63 -5.19 -3.42 4.61
CA LEU A 63 -4.61 -2.76 3.45
C LEU A 63 -5.67 -2.45 2.39
N VAL A 64 -6.58 -3.40 2.12
CA VAL A 64 -7.70 -3.22 1.19
C VAL A 64 -8.62 -2.09 1.63
N GLU A 65 -8.98 -2.03 2.92
CA GLU A 65 -9.79 -0.96 3.48
C GLU A 65 -9.08 0.39 3.33
N ARG A 66 -7.81 0.48 3.71
CA ARG A 66 -7.03 1.72 3.61
C ARG A 66 -6.92 2.25 2.19
N VAL A 67 -6.71 1.37 1.21
CA VAL A 67 -6.67 1.70 -0.23
C VAL A 67 -8.02 2.24 -0.70
N THR A 68 -9.11 1.68 -0.18
CA THR A 68 -10.50 2.03 -0.53
C THR A 68 -10.97 3.32 0.16
N GLU A 69 -10.68 3.51 1.44
CA GLU A 69 -11.05 4.68 2.25
C GLU A 69 -10.29 5.94 1.80
N SER A 70 -9.01 5.80 1.49
CA SER A 70 -8.20 6.93 1.02
C SER A 70 -8.63 7.42 -0.37
N SER A 71 -9.36 6.59 -1.14
CA SER A 71 -9.99 6.99 -2.40
C SER A 71 -11.26 7.86 -2.21
N HIS A 72 -11.79 7.94 -0.98
CA HIS A 72 -12.93 8.79 -0.62
C HIS A 72 -12.54 10.20 -0.12
N GLY A 73 -11.24 10.47 0.05
CA GLY A 73 -10.72 11.75 0.56
C GLY A 73 -10.68 12.89 -0.46
N GLU A 74 -10.77 12.61 -1.76
CA GLU A 74 -10.63 13.62 -2.83
C GLU A 74 -11.97 14.20 -3.33
N ARG A 75 -12.94 14.38 -2.43
CA ARG A 75 -14.24 15.00 -2.76
C ARG A 75 -14.67 16.21 -1.93
N ILE A 76 -13.76 16.82 -1.16
CA ILE A 76 -14.04 18.13 -0.53
C ILE A 76 -12.87 19.10 -0.75
N ARG A 77 -12.88 19.79 -1.90
CA ARG A 77 -12.49 21.21 -1.94
C ARG A 77 -13.56 21.95 -2.73
N VAL A 78 -14.44 22.60 -1.97
CA VAL A 78 -15.42 23.57 -2.44
C VAL A 78 -14.67 24.82 -2.90
N GLY A 79 -14.99 25.31 -4.09
CA GLY A 79 -14.56 26.58 -4.65
C GLY A 79 -15.42 26.89 -5.86
#